data_AF-A0A8T1XCZ4-F1
#
_entry.id   AF-A0A8T1XCZ4-F1
#
_cell.length_a   1.000
_cell.length_b   1.000
_cell.length_c   1.000
_cell.angle_alpha   90.00
_cell.angle_beta   90.00
_cell.angle_gamma   90.00
#
_symmetry.space_group_name_H-M   'P 1'
#
loop_
_entity.id
_entity.type
_entity.pdbx_description
1 polymer ?
#
loop_
_entity_poly.entity_id
_entity_poly.type
_entity_poly.pdbx_seq_one_letter_code
_entity_poly.pdbx_strand_id
1 'polypeptide(L)'
;MWPYTYNECNETVYDSQNQRISACNDTPGHGLNANQGRGAPEIDILEGGGTAISSSIQVGPGMPEDFRMLEDNTTASSYCFYSYDCTTEGANNVDVPTKYYMNLRGHKSWYQGLRYGANNNCDPESDDIQTFAAINASLTKGITANACTMEICPASYDVNGDTGYVDNGTVHWGINSNGTCFPKQNSYMGAYLCSPGNTNSECTASSGSTDSSSEFAYQMDAISSNTEIPMAAYLDWVTYTVEWVMGDYGYIRWEVDGQVIFEIPADALTNPPQDTAQMNPKKIMIEEPMYVIFNVALSSSWGSSPPNAGEGDCYGDGSNSESNDICDSFPMYLKIDYIRVYQDTSDTTAMAIGCDPSSHPTKQWIEDNIDDYTDTDNPWTEVSGMAFCNSDDDCTIDTTVSTGSCNSDGRCECSSKSWTGPRCTQVASTDDDETLFGPPILASLLVAAAMIAITVGIIVYKKGETSRLNARVKEQEFAMQRAKELNKTASMMTFDEVSGKILEASGASKSGKNDYSTNFV
;
A
#
# COMPACT_ATOMS: atom_id res chain seq x y z
N MET A 1 -3.29 -13.90 -7.90
CA MET A 1 -2.98 -12.65 -8.60
C MET A 1 -1.48 -12.60 -8.70
N TRP A 2 -0.90 -12.74 -9.88
CA TRP A 2 0.55 -12.87 -10.08
C TRP A 2 0.89 -12.19 -11.41
N PRO A 3 2.11 -11.66 -11.60
CA PRO A 3 2.35 -10.22 -11.70
C PRO A 3 1.90 -9.60 -13.03
N TYR A 4 0.60 -9.41 -13.22
CA TYR A 4 0.07 -8.82 -14.44
C TYR A 4 0.34 -7.31 -14.55
N THR A 5 0.78 -6.92 -15.74
CA THR A 5 0.86 -5.56 -16.27
C THR A 5 0.15 -5.51 -17.63
N TYR A 6 -1.05 -6.08 -17.70
CA TYR A 6 -1.82 -6.23 -18.94
C TYR A 6 -3.24 -5.72 -18.78
N ASN A 7 -3.66 -4.86 -19.72
CA ASN A 7 -4.93 -4.14 -19.67
C ASN A 7 -5.59 -4.08 -21.06
N GLU A 8 -5.52 -5.17 -21.82
CA GLU A 8 -6.20 -5.30 -23.12
C GLU A 8 -7.17 -6.48 -23.11
N CYS A 9 -8.32 -6.32 -23.77
CA CYS A 9 -9.18 -7.45 -24.11
C CYS A 9 -8.86 -7.95 -25.51
N ASN A 10 -7.91 -8.89 -25.60
CA ASN A 10 -7.46 -9.47 -26.86
C ASN A 10 -7.18 -10.96 -26.73
N GLU A 11 -8.23 -11.77 -26.89
CA GLU A 11 -8.19 -13.23 -26.77
C GLU A 11 -7.30 -13.93 -27.81
N THR A 12 -6.84 -13.23 -28.84
CA THR A 12 -5.88 -13.79 -29.81
C THR A 12 -4.46 -13.72 -29.28
N VAL A 13 -4.12 -12.62 -28.60
CA VAL A 13 -2.77 -12.37 -28.08
C VAL A 13 -2.60 -12.98 -26.69
N TYR A 14 -3.63 -12.86 -25.85
CA TYR A 14 -3.59 -13.36 -24.51
C TYR A 14 -4.98 -13.79 -24.05
N ASP A 15 -5.08 -15.04 -23.61
CA ASP A 15 -6.33 -15.63 -23.14
C ASP A 15 -6.71 -15.06 -21.78
N SER A 16 -7.83 -14.34 -21.74
CA SER A 16 -8.28 -13.62 -20.55
C SER A 16 -8.54 -14.53 -19.35
N GLN A 17 -8.78 -15.83 -19.57
CA GLN A 17 -9.01 -16.78 -18.48
C GLN A 17 -7.82 -16.90 -17.54
N ASN A 18 -6.61 -16.59 -18.01
CA ASN A 18 -5.40 -16.64 -17.20
C ASN A 18 -5.25 -15.42 -16.27
N GLN A 19 -5.92 -14.30 -16.57
CA GLN A 19 -5.90 -13.09 -15.75
C GLN A 19 -7.23 -12.93 -15.01
N ARG A 20 -7.25 -13.30 -13.73
CA ARG A 20 -8.46 -13.29 -12.88
C ARG A 20 -9.25 -11.98 -12.91
N ILE A 21 -8.56 -10.84 -12.99
CA ILE A 21 -9.18 -9.53 -13.19
C ILE A 21 -8.76 -9.02 -14.57
N SER A 22 -9.50 -9.40 -15.60
CA SER A 22 -9.18 -9.09 -17.00
C SER A 22 -9.97 -7.89 -17.52
N ALA A 23 -9.36 -7.14 -18.44
CA ALA A 23 -10.00 -6.08 -19.21
C ALA A 23 -11.16 -6.55 -20.11
N CYS A 24 -11.34 -7.87 -20.31
CA CYS A 24 -12.50 -8.40 -21.03
C CYS A 24 -13.80 -8.38 -20.22
N ASN A 25 -13.75 -8.09 -18.92
CA ASN A 25 -14.92 -8.08 -18.05
C ASN A 25 -15.52 -6.66 -17.91
N ASP A 26 -16.71 -6.46 -18.47
CA ASP A 26 -17.45 -5.19 -18.40
C ASP A 26 -18.29 -5.03 -17.12
N THR A 27 -18.44 -6.11 -16.33
CA THR A 27 -19.14 -6.11 -15.04
C THR A 27 -18.37 -6.91 -13.98
N PRO A 28 -17.16 -6.48 -13.58
CA PRO A 28 -16.30 -7.26 -12.70
C PRO A 28 -16.83 -7.42 -11.27
N GLY A 29 -17.76 -6.55 -10.84
CA GLY A 29 -18.25 -6.53 -9.46
C GLY A 29 -17.17 -6.09 -8.48
N HIS A 30 -17.38 -6.33 -7.18
CA HIS A 30 -16.37 -6.19 -6.14
C HIS A 30 -15.67 -4.81 -6.08
N GLY A 31 -16.38 -3.74 -6.47
CA GLY A 31 -15.85 -2.38 -6.54
C GLY A 31 -14.82 -2.11 -7.65
N LEU A 32 -14.51 -3.10 -8.50
CA LEU A 32 -13.55 -2.98 -9.59
C LEU A 32 -14.10 -2.14 -10.76
N ASN A 33 -13.20 -1.48 -11.49
CA ASN A 33 -13.55 -0.76 -12.72
C ASN A 33 -13.82 -1.73 -13.88
N ALA A 34 -14.85 -1.45 -14.67
CA ALA A 34 -15.17 -2.21 -15.87
C ALA A 34 -14.07 -2.07 -16.94
N ASN A 35 -13.77 -3.17 -17.62
CA ASN A 35 -12.78 -3.26 -18.70
C ASN A 35 -11.36 -2.83 -18.28
N GLN A 36 -10.99 -3.09 -17.02
CA GLN A 36 -9.64 -2.84 -16.51
C GLN A 36 -8.99 -4.15 -16.10
N GLY A 37 -7.91 -4.52 -16.79
CA GLY A 37 -7.03 -5.61 -16.39
C GLY A 37 -6.18 -5.18 -15.19
N ARG A 38 -6.11 -6.04 -14.18
CA ARG A 38 -5.40 -5.78 -12.92
C ARG A 38 -4.39 -6.88 -12.61
N GLY A 39 -3.43 -6.57 -11.75
CA GLY A 39 -2.36 -7.49 -11.37
C GLY A 39 -1.80 -7.24 -9.98
N ALA A 40 -0.71 -7.94 -9.68
CA ALA A 40 0.08 -7.75 -8.47
C ALA A 40 1.57 -7.73 -8.88
N PRO A 41 2.02 -6.66 -9.56
CA PRO A 41 3.40 -6.52 -9.98
C PRO A 41 4.33 -6.35 -8.77
N GLU A 42 5.62 -6.59 -9.00
CA GLU A 42 6.68 -6.46 -8.01
C GLU A 42 7.80 -5.58 -8.55
N ILE A 43 8.36 -4.72 -7.70
CA ILE A 43 9.54 -3.90 -7.98
C ILE A 43 10.56 -4.17 -6.88
N ASP A 44 11.69 -4.77 -7.26
CA ASP A 44 12.79 -5.03 -6.35
C ASP A 44 13.61 -3.76 -6.18
N ILE A 45 13.57 -3.18 -4.99
CA ILE A 45 14.46 -2.06 -4.61
C ILE A 45 15.90 -2.57 -4.56
N LEU A 46 16.08 -3.75 -3.95
CA LEU A 46 17.35 -4.42 -3.73
C LEU A 46 17.08 -5.91 -3.48
N GLU A 47 17.43 -6.76 -4.45
CA GLU A 47 17.38 -8.22 -4.31
C GLU A 47 18.75 -8.79 -4.66
N GLY A 48 19.42 -9.57 -3.81
CA GLY A 48 20.82 -9.92 -4.06
C GLY A 48 21.39 -11.04 -3.21
N GLY A 49 22.34 -11.77 -3.80
CA GLY A 49 23.03 -12.92 -3.18
C GLY A 49 24.33 -12.56 -2.45
N GLY A 50 24.62 -11.28 -2.26
CA GLY A 50 25.78 -10.78 -1.53
C GLY A 50 27.02 -10.45 -2.38
N THR A 51 27.03 -10.79 -3.67
CA THR A 51 28.07 -10.37 -4.63
C THR A 51 27.54 -9.40 -5.67
N ALA A 52 26.27 -9.57 -6.05
CA ALA A 52 25.53 -8.67 -6.92
C ALA A 52 24.12 -8.44 -6.38
N ILE A 53 23.56 -7.29 -6.75
CA ILE A 53 22.16 -6.92 -6.56
C ILE A 53 21.49 -6.88 -7.92
N SER A 54 20.34 -7.54 -8.02
CA SER A 54 19.35 -7.39 -9.07
C SER A 54 18.47 -6.18 -8.77
N SER A 55 18.39 -5.28 -9.75
CA SER A 55 17.34 -4.27 -9.87
C SER A 55 16.31 -4.80 -10.87
N SER A 56 15.10 -5.09 -10.40
CA SER A 56 14.13 -5.86 -11.18
C SER A 56 12.69 -5.37 -11.04
N ILE A 57 11.90 -5.69 -12.07
CA ILE A 57 10.45 -5.76 -11.99
C ILE A 57 9.96 -7.11 -12.47
N GLN A 58 8.84 -7.57 -11.94
CA GLN A 58 8.12 -8.73 -12.45
C GLN A 58 6.88 -8.29 -13.24
N VAL A 59 6.70 -8.86 -14.42
CA VAL A 59 5.67 -8.45 -15.39
C VAL A 59 5.01 -9.64 -16.07
N GLY A 60 3.75 -9.45 -16.48
CA GLY A 60 2.91 -10.50 -17.00
C GLY A 60 1.81 -9.94 -17.93
N PRO A 61 1.44 -10.65 -19.01
CA PRO A 61 2.01 -11.90 -19.47
C PRO A 61 3.39 -11.69 -20.08
N GLY A 62 4.32 -12.58 -19.79
CA GLY A 62 5.66 -12.56 -20.37
C GLY A 62 5.66 -12.77 -21.88
N MET A 63 6.80 -12.51 -22.50
CA MET A 63 6.96 -12.65 -23.95
C MET A 63 6.76 -14.10 -24.41
N PRO A 64 6.13 -14.33 -25.58
CA PRO A 64 6.11 -15.65 -26.22
C PRO A 64 7.53 -16.13 -26.55
N GLU A 65 7.70 -17.45 -26.70
CA GLU A 65 8.98 -18.10 -27.02
C GLU A 65 9.70 -17.45 -28.23
N ASP A 66 8.94 -17.07 -29.26
CA ASP A 66 9.50 -16.47 -30.49
C ASP A 66 10.16 -15.09 -30.26
N PHE A 67 9.96 -14.46 -29.10
CA PHE A 67 10.59 -13.20 -28.73
C PHE A 67 11.66 -13.36 -27.63
N ARG A 68 11.93 -14.58 -27.16
CA ARG A 68 12.90 -14.86 -26.10
C ARG A 68 14.30 -15.14 -26.65
N MET A 69 15.30 -15.13 -25.77
CA MET A 69 16.62 -15.66 -26.09
C MET A 69 16.51 -17.11 -26.57
N LEU A 70 17.33 -17.50 -27.55
CA LEU A 70 17.37 -18.88 -28.02
C LEU A 70 17.97 -19.80 -26.94
N GLU A 71 17.42 -21.00 -26.82
CA GLU A 71 17.89 -22.00 -25.85
C GLU A 71 19.17 -22.69 -26.33
N ASP A 72 20.06 -23.04 -25.38
CA ASP A 72 21.19 -23.92 -25.67
C ASP A 72 20.75 -25.39 -25.60
N ASN A 73 20.70 -26.06 -26.76
CA ASN A 73 20.26 -27.45 -26.89
C ASN A 73 21.40 -28.48 -26.69
N THR A 74 22.49 -28.09 -26.04
CA THR A 74 23.69 -28.92 -25.87
C THR A 74 23.85 -29.44 -24.43
N THR A 75 24.90 -30.23 -24.18
CA THR A 75 25.23 -30.70 -22.82
C THR A 75 25.77 -29.61 -21.89
N ALA A 76 25.99 -28.39 -22.40
CA ALA A 76 26.22 -27.23 -21.55
C ALA A 76 24.99 -27.05 -20.65
N SER A 77 25.21 -26.73 -19.37
CA SER A 77 24.12 -26.60 -18.41
C SER A 77 23.10 -25.55 -18.90
N SER A 78 21.85 -25.64 -18.42
CA SER A 78 20.78 -24.65 -18.65
C SER A 78 21.08 -23.24 -18.12
N TYR A 79 22.34 -22.93 -17.82
CA TYR A 79 22.84 -21.71 -17.18
C TYR A 79 24.08 -21.13 -17.89
N CYS A 80 24.55 -21.71 -19.00
CA CYS A 80 25.74 -21.22 -19.73
C CYS A 80 25.65 -19.76 -20.19
N PHE A 81 24.44 -19.22 -20.34
CA PHE A 81 24.23 -17.86 -20.81
C PHE A 81 24.65 -16.82 -19.76
N TYR A 82 24.68 -17.19 -18.48
CA TYR A 82 25.24 -16.34 -17.42
C TYR A 82 26.77 -16.19 -17.54
N SER A 83 27.44 -17.20 -18.09
CA SER A 83 28.89 -17.21 -18.37
C SER A 83 29.22 -16.81 -19.81
N TYR A 84 28.22 -16.62 -20.66
CA TYR A 84 28.36 -16.35 -22.09
C TYR A 84 29.19 -17.40 -22.87
N ASP A 85 29.12 -18.66 -22.44
CA ASP A 85 29.84 -19.79 -23.02
C ASP A 85 28.93 -20.87 -23.63
N CYS A 86 27.65 -20.56 -23.83
CA CYS A 86 26.73 -21.40 -24.58
C CYS A 86 27.25 -21.67 -25.98
N THR A 87 27.11 -22.92 -26.42
CA THR A 87 27.66 -23.37 -27.71
C THR A 87 26.68 -23.21 -28.87
N THR A 88 25.38 -23.17 -28.57
CA THR A 88 24.34 -22.87 -29.56
C THR A 88 24.47 -21.41 -30.05
N GLU A 89 24.38 -21.21 -31.36
CA GLU A 89 24.43 -19.88 -31.96
C GLU A 89 23.21 -19.07 -31.53
N GLY A 90 23.43 -17.89 -30.93
CA GLY A 90 22.34 -17.04 -30.44
C GLY A 90 21.94 -17.24 -28.98
N ALA A 91 22.50 -18.23 -28.27
CA ALA A 91 22.07 -18.59 -26.92
C ALA A 91 22.79 -17.83 -25.80
N ASN A 92 23.78 -16.98 -26.09
CA ASN A 92 24.53 -16.24 -25.06
C ASN A 92 23.96 -14.86 -24.73
N ASN A 93 23.48 -14.15 -25.74
CA ASN A 93 22.92 -12.81 -25.58
C ASN A 93 21.75 -12.67 -26.56
N VAL A 94 20.69 -11.99 -26.13
CA VAL A 94 19.53 -11.71 -26.99
C VAL A 94 19.98 -10.91 -28.22
N ASP A 95 19.50 -11.30 -29.40
CA ASP A 95 19.80 -10.64 -30.69
C ASP A 95 21.29 -10.60 -31.07
N VAL A 96 22.10 -11.52 -30.53
CA VAL A 96 23.52 -11.69 -30.87
C VAL A 96 23.77 -13.16 -31.25
N PRO A 97 24.22 -13.49 -32.47
CA PRO A 97 24.60 -12.58 -33.56
C PRO A 97 23.41 -11.87 -34.24
N THR A 98 23.58 -10.59 -34.58
CA THR A 98 22.49 -9.70 -35.02
C THR A 98 21.80 -10.18 -36.31
N LYS A 99 22.58 -10.58 -37.32
CA LYS A 99 22.00 -11.07 -38.59
C LYS A 99 21.40 -12.46 -38.45
N TYR A 100 21.91 -13.27 -37.53
CA TYR A 100 21.40 -14.62 -37.31
C TYR A 100 19.96 -14.56 -36.80
N TYR A 101 19.74 -13.81 -35.71
CA TYR A 101 18.40 -13.55 -35.16
C TYR A 101 17.44 -12.97 -36.20
N MET A 102 17.85 -11.90 -36.91
CA MET A 102 17.00 -11.26 -37.91
C MET A 102 16.64 -12.20 -39.08
N ASN A 103 17.56 -13.07 -39.51
CA ASN A 103 17.27 -14.04 -40.57
C ASN A 103 16.37 -15.18 -40.09
N LEU A 104 16.47 -15.56 -38.82
CA LEU A 104 15.68 -16.64 -38.23
C LEU A 104 14.22 -16.22 -38.04
N ARG A 105 13.99 -15.02 -37.48
CA ARG A 105 12.67 -14.57 -37.02
C ARG A 105 12.06 -13.45 -37.87
N GLY A 106 12.88 -12.61 -38.48
CA GLY A 106 12.42 -11.44 -39.23
C GLY A 106 11.96 -10.26 -38.35
N HIS A 107 12.16 -10.35 -37.03
CA HIS A 107 11.90 -9.28 -36.07
C HIS A 107 12.94 -9.32 -34.94
N LYS A 108 12.89 -8.30 -34.06
CA LYS A 108 13.69 -8.18 -32.84
C LYS A 108 13.15 -9.04 -31.70
N SER A 109 13.98 -9.32 -30.71
CA SER A 109 13.64 -10.15 -29.55
C SER A 109 13.79 -9.34 -28.25
N TRP A 110 13.08 -9.72 -27.20
CA TRP A 110 13.18 -9.16 -25.85
C TRP A 110 12.79 -7.68 -25.72
N TYR A 111 12.84 -7.18 -24.49
CA TYR A 111 12.60 -5.78 -24.17
C TYR A 111 13.68 -4.89 -24.82
N GLN A 112 13.26 -3.74 -25.34
CA GLN A 112 14.14 -2.80 -26.06
C GLN A 112 14.27 -1.49 -25.27
N GLY A 113 15.40 -0.80 -25.42
CA GLY A 113 15.59 0.55 -24.87
C GLY A 113 15.81 0.59 -23.36
N LEU A 114 16.16 -0.54 -22.74
CA LEU A 114 16.60 -0.56 -21.35
C LEU A 114 17.86 0.31 -21.17
N ARG A 115 17.96 1.01 -20.05
CA ARG A 115 18.98 2.03 -19.81
C ARG A 115 19.90 1.61 -18.67
N TYR A 116 21.21 1.60 -18.92
CA TYR A 116 22.22 1.14 -17.98
C TYR A 116 23.26 2.23 -17.76
N GLY A 117 23.46 2.66 -16.53
CA GLY A 117 24.40 3.72 -16.16
C GLY A 117 25.55 3.21 -15.31
N ALA A 118 26.73 3.82 -15.46
CA ALA A 118 27.90 3.46 -14.67
C ALA A 118 27.69 3.85 -13.21
N ASN A 119 28.05 2.95 -12.29
CA ASN A 119 28.23 3.31 -10.90
C ASN A 119 29.68 3.77 -10.70
N ASN A 120 29.87 5.07 -10.46
CA ASN A 120 31.20 5.67 -10.34
C ASN A 120 31.79 5.58 -8.92
N ASN A 121 31.14 4.86 -8.00
CA ASN A 121 31.64 4.65 -6.64
C ASN A 121 32.68 3.52 -6.55
N CYS A 122 32.90 2.79 -7.64
CA CYS A 122 33.92 1.75 -7.74
C CYS A 122 35.22 2.29 -8.34
N ASP A 123 36.33 1.63 -8.01
CA ASP A 123 37.63 1.95 -8.60
C ASP A 123 37.61 1.71 -10.12
N PRO A 124 38.23 2.58 -10.93
CA PRO A 124 38.26 2.44 -12.38
C PRO A 124 39.30 1.39 -12.83
N GLU A 125 38.92 0.57 -13.79
CA GLU A 125 39.76 -0.38 -14.51
C GLU A 125 39.95 0.04 -15.97
N SER A 126 41.21 0.04 -16.44
CA SER A 126 41.52 0.50 -17.80
C SER A 126 40.90 -0.36 -18.90
N ASP A 127 40.71 -1.64 -18.62
CA ASP A 127 40.22 -2.63 -19.57
C ASP A 127 38.69 -2.56 -19.75
N ASP A 128 38.01 -1.87 -18.82
CA ASP A 128 36.57 -1.63 -18.85
C ASP A 128 36.18 -0.31 -19.53
N ILE A 129 37.15 0.53 -19.90
CA ILE A 129 36.89 1.82 -20.55
C ILE A 129 36.37 1.61 -21.98
N GLN A 130 35.18 2.13 -22.25
CA GLN A 130 34.57 2.14 -23.57
C GLN A 130 34.48 3.56 -24.16
N THR A 131 34.36 3.62 -25.48
CA THR A 131 33.98 4.86 -26.17
C THR A 131 32.70 4.63 -26.97
N PHE A 132 31.80 5.61 -26.95
CA PHE A 132 30.55 5.56 -27.72
C PHE A 132 30.83 5.31 -29.21
N ALA A 133 31.85 5.97 -29.78
CA ALA A 133 32.19 5.81 -31.19
C ALA A 133 32.55 4.36 -31.57
N ALA A 134 33.29 3.65 -30.72
CA ALA A 134 33.68 2.26 -30.98
C ALA A 134 32.47 1.32 -30.89
N ILE A 135 31.69 1.42 -29.80
CA ILE A 135 30.52 0.55 -29.58
C ILE A 135 29.43 0.83 -30.63
N ASN A 136 29.14 2.09 -30.93
CA ASN A 136 28.17 2.46 -31.97
C ASN A 136 28.59 1.93 -33.35
N ALA A 137 29.89 1.97 -33.68
CA ALA A 137 30.39 1.38 -34.93
C ALA A 137 30.21 -0.15 -34.96
N SER A 138 30.42 -0.83 -33.83
CA SER A 138 30.18 -2.26 -33.68
C SER A 138 28.71 -2.63 -33.86
N LEU A 139 27.80 -1.95 -33.15
CA LEU A 139 26.35 -2.14 -33.26
C LEU A 139 25.84 -1.84 -34.68
N THR A 140 26.30 -0.75 -35.30
CA THR A 140 25.92 -0.38 -36.69
C THR A 140 26.34 -1.46 -37.70
N LYS A 141 27.50 -2.08 -37.50
CA LYS A 141 27.98 -3.18 -38.35
C LYS A 141 27.15 -4.46 -38.14
N GLY A 142 26.55 -4.60 -36.97
CA GLY A 142 25.89 -5.82 -36.48
C GLY A 142 26.92 -6.78 -35.88
N ILE A 143 26.60 -7.31 -34.70
CA ILE A 143 27.48 -8.24 -33.99
C ILE A 143 27.47 -9.59 -34.69
N THR A 144 28.64 -10.11 -35.02
CA THR A 144 28.81 -11.43 -35.66
C THR A 144 29.39 -12.48 -34.72
N ALA A 145 29.86 -12.07 -33.55
CA ALA A 145 30.32 -12.99 -32.51
C ALA A 145 29.12 -13.69 -31.88
N ASN A 146 29.33 -14.90 -31.34
CA ASN A 146 28.27 -15.65 -30.66
C ASN A 146 27.97 -15.16 -29.24
N ALA A 147 28.86 -14.33 -28.68
CA ALA A 147 28.74 -13.79 -27.34
C ALA A 147 29.26 -12.34 -27.33
N CYS A 148 28.69 -11.52 -26.46
CA CYS A 148 29.16 -10.16 -26.22
C CYS A 148 30.51 -10.14 -25.50
N THR A 149 31.29 -9.10 -25.77
CA THR A 149 32.46 -8.71 -24.98
C THR A 149 32.46 -7.19 -24.80
N MET A 150 33.22 -6.70 -23.82
CA MET A 150 33.43 -5.26 -23.60
C MET A 150 33.96 -4.51 -24.84
N GLU A 151 34.55 -5.19 -25.83
CA GLU A 151 35.04 -4.53 -27.04
C GLU A 151 33.94 -4.29 -28.09
N ILE A 152 32.94 -5.18 -28.14
CA ILE A 152 32.00 -5.24 -29.26
C ILE A 152 30.56 -4.91 -28.87
N CYS A 153 30.20 -4.99 -27.59
CA CYS A 153 28.87 -4.69 -27.07
C CYS A 153 28.92 -3.53 -26.05
N PRO A 154 27.78 -2.88 -25.77
CA PRO A 154 27.64 -2.00 -24.60
C PRO A 154 28.12 -2.69 -23.32
N ALA A 155 28.59 -1.93 -22.33
CA ALA A 155 29.12 -2.46 -21.07
C ALA A 155 28.09 -3.31 -20.30
N SER A 156 26.79 -3.08 -20.53
CA SER A 156 25.72 -3.91 -19.98
C SER A 156 25.52 -5.25 -20.68
N TYR A 157 26.20 -5.48 -21.80
CA TYR A 157 26.04 -6.63 -22.70
C TYR A 157 24.64 -6.75 -23.33
N ASP A 158 23.83 -5.70 -23.22
CA ASP A 158 22.54 -5.55 -23.89
C ASP A 158 22.71 -4.76 -25.20
N VAL A 159 22.67 -5.45 -26.34
CA VAL A 159 22.77 -4.79 -27.66
C VAL A 159 21.50 -4.04 -28.06
N ASN A 160 20.40 -4.23 -27.33
CA ASN A 160 19.12 -3.58 -27.53
C ASN A 160 18.89 -2.42 -26.52
N GLY A 161 19.83 -2.19 -25.62
CA GLY A 161 19.79 -1.08 -24.66
C GLY A 161 19.90 0.30 -25.34
N ASP A 162 19.39 1.32 -24.66
CA ASP A 162 19.54 2.71 -25.07
C ASP A 162 21.02 3.11 -25.03
N THR A 163 21.46 3.89 -26.02
CA THR A 163 22.82 4.46 -26.10
C THR A 163 22.82 5.97 -26.28
N GLY A 164 21.67 6.61 -26.08
CA GLY A 164 21.51 8.06 -26.03
C GLY A 164 22.17 8.68 -24.79
N TYR A 165 22.03 9.99 -24.66
CA TYR A 165 22.58 10.71 -23.51
C TYR A 165 21.74 10.48 -22.25
N VAL A 166 22.42 10.24 -21.13
CA VAL A 166 21.84 10.23 -19.78
C VAL A 166 21.37 11.65 -19.45
N ASP A 167 20.07 11.81 -19.16
CA ASP A 167 19.45 13.06 -18.67
C ASP A 167 19.85 14.33 -19.43
N ASN A 168 19.97 14.25 -20.76
CA ASN A 168 20.44 15.32 -21.65
C ASN A 168 21.85 15.86 -21.31
N GLY A 169 22.65 15.06 -20.60
CA GLY A 169 24.04 15.34 -20.27
C GLY A 169 25.01 14.97 -21.40
N THR A 170 26.23 14.58 -21.02
CA THR A 170 27.30 14.23 -21.96
C THR A 170 27.72 12.76 -21.90
N VAL A 171 27.19 12.01 -20.93
CA VAL A 171 27.45 10.57 -20.76
C VAL A 171 26.39 9.80 -21.52
N HIS A 172 26.77 8.68 -22.13
CA HIS A 172 25.85 7.82 -22.86
C HIS A 172 25.40 6.64 -21.98
N TRP A 173 24.12 6.27 -22.10
CA TRP A 173 23.64 4.98 -21.60
C TRP A 173 24.43 3.83 -22.23
N GLY A 174 24.65 2.76 -21.47
CA GLY A 174 25.33 1.54 -21.94
C GLY A 174 26.83 1.68 -22.23
N ILE A 175 27.44 2.86 -22.07
CA ILE A 175 28.86 3.10 -22.36
C ILE A 175 29.64 3.39 -21.08
N ASN A 176 30.56 2.51 -20.71
CA ASN A 176 31.42 2.69 -19.55
C ASN A 176 32.61 3.62 -19.85
N SER A 177 32.37 4.92 -19.91
CA SER A 177 33.42 5.90 -20.27
C SER A 177 34.49 6.08 -19.19
N ASN A 178 34.20 5.69 -17.94
CA ASN A 178 35.11 5.84 -16.80
C ASN A 178 35.82 4.53 -16.43
N GLY A 179 35.39 3.39 -16.98
CA GLY A 179 35.92 2.08 -16.62
C GLY A 179 35.55 1.65 -15.21
N THR A 180 34.44 2.13 -14.64
CA THR A 180 34.02 1.77 -13.27
C THR A 180 33.03 0.60 -13.29
N CYS A 181 32.54 0.16 -12.14
CA CYS A 181 31.52 -0.90 -12.11
C CYS A 181 30.27 -0.51 -12.91
N PHE A 182 29.76 -1.48 -13.65
CA PHE A 182 28.69 -1.26 -14.61
C PHE A 182 27.63 -2.38 -14.51
N PRO A 183 26.33 -2.03 -14.47
CA PRO A 183 25.25 -3.00 -14.45
C PRO A 183 25.23 -3.85 -15.72
N LYS A 184 25.11 -5.16 -15.57
CA LYS A 184 24.96 -6.10 -16.70
C LYS A 184 23.51 -6.52 -16.82
N GLN A 185 23.06 -6.76 -18.04
CA GLN A 185 21.74 -7.32 -18.31
C GLN A 185 21.64 -8.68 -17.62
N ASN A 186 20.58 -8.85 -16.82
CA ASN A 186 20.22 -10.13 -16.26
C ASN A 186 19.03 -10.65 -17.06
N SER A 187 19.32 -11.46 -18.09
CA SER A 187 18.30 -11.99 -18.99
C SER A 187 17.51 -13.11 -18.30
N TYR A 188 16.56 -12.72 -17.46
CA TYR A 188 15.66 -13.67 -16.82
C TYR A 188 14.78 -14.33 -17.87
N MET A 189 14.92 -15.64 -18.03
CA MET A 189 14.18 -16.39 -19.05
C MET A 189 12.71 -16.60 -18.75
N GLY A 190 12.20 -15.99 -17.68
CA GLY A 190 10.83 -16.10 -17.25
C GLY A 190 10.55 -17.40 -16.49
N ALA A 191 9.33 -17.53 -16.00
CA ALA A 191 8.80 -18.80 -15.51
C ALA A 191 7.44 -19.06 -16.16
N TYR A 192 7.18 -20.31 -16.55
CA TYR A 192 5.85 -20.71 -16.99
C TYR A 192 5.05 -21.19 -15.77
N LEU A 193 3.97 -20.50 -15.46
CA LEU A 193 3.13 -20.72 -14.29
C LEU A 193 1.86 -21.47 -14.68
N CYS A 194 1.54 -22.52 -13.95
CA CYS A 194 0.35 -23.33 -14.17
C CYS A 194 -0.42 -23.61 -12.88
N SER A 195 -1.73 -23.73 -12.98
CA SER A 195 -2.53 -24.38 -11.95
C SER A 195 -2.19 -25.88 -11.90
N PRO A 196 -2.21 -26.54 -10.73
CA PRO A 196 -1.95 -27.97 -10.67
C PRO A 196 -2.95 -28.79 -11.50
N GLY A 197 -2.43 -29.80 -12.22
CA GLY A 197 -3.22 -30.64 -13.11
C GLY A 197 -3.48 -30.06 -14.50
N ASN A 198 -3.00 -28.85 -14.79
CA ASN A 198 -3.04 -28.29 -16.14
C ASN A 198 -2.25 -29.18 -17.12
N THR A 199 -2.80 -29.35 -18.33
CA THR A 199 -2.27 -30.28 -19.35
C THR A 199 -1.47 -29.59 -20.46
N ASN A 200 -1.21 -28.30 -20.34
CA ASN A 200 -0.36 -27.55 -21.28
C ASN A 200 1.07 -28.12 -21.29
N SER A 201 1.69 -28.17 -22.48
CA SER A 201 3.02 -28.76 -22.69
C SER A 201 4.12 -28.05 -21.91
N GLU A 202 3.96 -26.74 -21.66
CA GLU A 202 4.92 -25.92 -20.92
C GLU A 202 4.78 -26.08 -19.39
N CYS A 203 3.70 -26.71 -18.92
CA CYS A 203 3.54 -27.02 -17.51
C CYS A 203 4.47 -28.18 -17.12
N THR A 204 5.58 -27.84 -16.48
CA THR A 204 6.42 -28.86 -15.85
C THR A 204 5.67 -29.48 -14.66
N ALA A 205 5.84 -30.79 -14.45
CA ALA A 205 5.11 -31.53 -13.43
C ALA A 205 5.58 -31.11 -12.02
N SER A 206 4.88 -30.15 -11.42
CA SER A 206 4.83 -29.75 -9.99
C SER A 206 5.18 -28.28 -9.70
N SER A 207 4.24 -27.37 -9.97
CA SER A 207 4.20 -26.08 -9.27
C SER A 207 2.74 -25.63 -9.12
N GLY A 208 2.19 -25.71 -7.90
CA GLY A 208 0.96 -24.98 -7.56
C GLY A 208 -0.04 -25.69 -6.64
N SER A 209 -0.70 -24.88 -5.81
CA SER A 209 -1.61 -25.19 -4.69
C SER A 209 -2.96 -25.82 -5.07
N THR A 210 -3.56 -26.59 -4.16
CA THR A 210 -4.81 -27.37 -4.32
C THR A 210 -6.11 -26.56 -4.48
N ASP A 211 -6.06 -25.24 -4.56
CA ASP A 211 -7.29 -24.42 -4.58
C ASP A 211 -7.91 -24.29 -5.97
N SER A 212 -9.20 -24.61 -6.01
CA SER A 212 -10.00 -24.87 -7.21
C SER A 212 -10.52 -23.62 -7.93
N SER A 213 -9.82 -22.49 -7.92
CA SER A 213 -10.27 -21.27 -8.60
C SER A 213 -9.52 -21.06 -9.92
N SER A 214 -10.15 -21.51 -11.02
CA SER A 214 -9.75 -21.38 -12.44
C SER A 214 -8.41 -22.05 -12.84
N GLU A 215 -8.47 -22.87 -13.90
CA GLU A 215 -7.26 -23.38 -14.57
C GLU A 215 -6.51 -22.20 -15.20
N PHE A 216 -5.21 -22.05 -14.92
CA PHE A 216 -4.35 -21.05 -15.55
C PHE A 216 -3.07 -21.69 -16.08
N ALA A 217 -2.55 -21.15 -17.18
CA ALA A 217 -1.26 -21.48 -17.78
C ALA A 217 -0.75 -20.26 -18.54
N TYR A 218 0.29 -19.61 -18.02
CA TYR A 218 0.86 -18.42 -18.66
C TYR A 218 2.33 -18.23 -18.31
N GLN A 219 3.02 -17.51 -19.19
CA GLN A 219 4.40 -17.11 -19.00
C GLN A 219 4.45 -15.83 -18.15
N MET A 220 5.32 -15.77 -17.14
CA MET A 220 5.71 -14.54 -16.46
C MET A 220 7.15 -14.15 -16.81
N ASP A 221 7.47 -12.86 -16.73
CA ASP A 221 8.81 -12.31 -16.94
C ASP A 221 9.29 -11.51 -15.75
N ALA A 222 10.60 -11.32 -15.72
CA ALA A 222 11.26 -10.27 -14.98
C ALA A 222 12.17 -9.50 -15.92
N ILE A 223 12.22 -8.18 -15.76
CA ILE A 223 13.19 -7.32 -16.44
C ILE A 223 14.17 -6.86 -15.40
N SER A 224 15.43 -7.19 -15.58
CA SER A 224 16.41 -6.99 -14.52
C SER A 224 17.81 -6.69 -15.00
N SER A 225 18.57 -6.08 -14.10
CA SER A 225 19.99 -5.84 -14.26
C SER A 225 20.73 -6.18 -12.97
N ASN A 226 21.86 -6.85 -13.11
CA ASN A 226 22.74 -7.17 -11.98
C ASN A 226 23.87 -6.13 -11.92
N THR A 227 23.99 -5.48 -10.76
CA THR A 227 25.09 -4.59 -10.43
C THR A 227 25.92 -5.21 -9.30
N GLU A 228 27.23 -5.13 -9.40
CA GLU A 228 28.12 -5.54 -8.32
C GLU A 228 27.86 -4.70 -7.07
N ILE A 229 27.89 -5.33 -5.90
CA ILE A 229 27.67 -4.63 -4.63
C ILE A 229 28.96 -3.91 -4.24
N PRO A 230 28.96 -2.57 -4.08
CA PRO A 230 30.11 -1.87 -3.54
C PRO A 230 30.42 -2.39 -2.13
N MET A 231 31.69 -2.62 -1.80
CA MET A 231 32.10 -3.06 -0.45
C MET A 231 31.62 -2.11 0.66
N ALA A 232 31.33 -0.86 0.31
CA ALA A 232 30.70 0.11 1.20
C ALA A 232 29.38 -0.39 1.79
N ALA A 233 28.60 -1.22 1.08
CA ALA A 233 27.35 -1.79 1.62
C ALA A 233 27.56 -2.73 2.82
N TYR A 234 28.78 -3.23 3.01
CA TYR A 234 29.15 -4.09 4.15
C TYR A 234 29.89 -3.35 5.26
N LEU A 235 30.52 -2.22 4.94
CA LEU A 235 31.40 -1.49 5.84
C LEU A 235 30.82 -0.15 6.31
N ASP A 236 29.86 0.40 5.58
CA ASP A 236 29.24 1.71 5.81
C ASP A 236 27.77 1.72 5.34
N TRP A 237 27.14 2.89 5.31
CA TRP A 237 25.78 3.10 4.82
C TRP A 237 25.77 3.45 3.33
N VAL A 238 24.85 2.83 2.59
CA VAL A 238 24.61 3.09 1.17
C VAL A 238 23.15 3.52 0.97
N THR A 239 22.92 4.54 0.14
CA THR A 239 21.59 5.01 -0.19
C THR A 239 21.11 4.37 -1.49
N TYR A 240 20.08 3.52 -1.40
CA TYR A 240 19.37 3.00 -2.56
C TYR A 240 18.12 3.86 -2.82
N THR A 241 17.92 4.25 -4.07
CA THR A 241 16.74 5.00 -4.51
C THR A 241 16.05 4.26 -5.65
N VAL A 242 14.73 4.16 -5.56
CA VAL A 242 13.88 3.80 -6.70
C VAL A 242 12.96 4.97 -6.98
N GLU A 243 13.02 5.49 -8.20
CA GLU A 243 12.04 6.43 -8.72
C GLU A 243 11.07 5.68 -9.63
N TRP A 244 9.78 5.81 -9.37
CA TRP A 244 8.71 5.16 -10.11
C TRP A 244 7.71 6.19 -10.63
N VAL A 245 7.66 6.31 -11.95
CA VAL A 245 6.75 7.20 -12.68
C VAL A 245 5.83 6.32 -13.54
N MET A 246 4.52 6.48 -13.38
CA MET A 246 3.51 5.70 -14.09
C MET A 246 3.18 6.28 -15.48
N GLY A 247 2.40 5.54 -16.27
CA GLY A 247 1.86 5.94 -17.56
C GLY A 247 2.79 5.67 -18.75
N ASP A 248 2.31 5.97 -19.95
CA ASP A 248 2.95 5.59 -21.23
C ASP A 248 4.35 6.18 -21.45
N TYR A 249 4.69 7.25 -20.73
CA TYR A 249 5.98 7.93 -20.77
C TYR A 249 6.74 7.84 -19.43
N GLY A 250 6.25 7.00 -18.53
CA GLY A 250 6.85 6.76 -17.23
C GLY A 250 8.13 5.91 -17.31
N TYR A 251 8.65 5.56 -16.16
CA TYR A 251 9.83 4.71 -16.01
C TYR A 251 9.95 4.21 -14.56
N ILE A 252 10.73 3.15 -14.36
CA ILE A 252 11.28 2.82 -13.04
C ILE A 252 12.80 2.94 -13.15
N ARG A 253 13.41 3.68 -12.22
CA ARG A 253 14.83 4.02 -12.22
C ARG A 253 15.43 3.67 -10.86
N TRP A 254 16.58 3.02 -10.88
CA TRP A 254 17.37 2.68 -9.69
C TRP A 254 18.63 3.54 -9.62
N GLU A 255 18.92 4.00 -8.42
CA GLU A 255 20.14 4.73 -8.11
C GLU A 255 20.83 4.18 -6.86
N VAL A 256 22.16 4.26 -6.86
CA VAL A 256 23.01 3.96 -5.71
C VAL A 256 23.86 5.20 -5.43
N ASP A 257 23.66 5.79 -4.25
CA ASP A 257 24.27 7.07 -3.82
C ASP A 257 24.15 8.18 -4.88
N GLY A 258 22.98 8.27 -5.52
CA GLY A 258 22.67 9.27 -6.55
C GLY A 258 23.31 9.01 -7.92
N GLN A 259 23.92 7.84 -8.13
CA GLN A 259 24.33 7.37 -9.46
C GLN A 259 23.22 6.51 -10.05
N VAL A 260 22.65 6.92 -11.20
CA VAL A 260 21.65 6.10 -11.90
C VAL A 260 22.34 4.86 -12.49
N ILE A 261 21.89 3.68 -12.05
CA ILE A 261 22.46 2.40 -12.48
C ILE A 261 21.58 1.71 -13.52
N PHE A 262 20.26 1.78 -13.37
CA PHE A 262 19.34 1.08 -14.26
C PHE A 262 18.05 1.86 -14.41
N GLU A 263 17.47 1.83 -15.60
CA GLU A 263 16.15 2.38 -15.85
C GLU A 263 15.40 1.54 -16.89
N ILE A 264 14.13 1.27 -16.58
CA ILE A 264 13.16 0.64 -17.47
C ILE A 264 12.18 1.73 -17.90
N PRO A 265 12.30 2.29 -19.12
CA PRO A 265 11.28 3.20 -19.64
C PRO A 265 10.00 2.44 -19.95
N ALA A 266 8.84 3.08 -19.76
CA ALA A 266 7.53 2.50 -20.06
C ALA A 266 7.43 1.96 -21.50
N ASP A 267 8.10 2.61 -22.44
CA ASP A 267 8.17 2.22 -23.86
C ASP A 267 8.68 0.78 -24.06
N ALA A 268 9.58 0.29 -23.18
CA ALA A 268 10.07 -1.08 -23.22
C ALA A 268 8.91 -2.09 -23.01
N LEU A 269 7.92 -1.73 -22.20
CA LEU A 269 6.75 -2.55 -21.88
C LEU A 269 5.58 -2.34 -22.85
N THR A 270 5.33 -1.09 -23.24
CA THR A 270 4.16 -0.69 -24.03
C THR A 270 4.37 -0.88 -25.54
N ASN A 271 5.63 -0.85 -26.00
CA ASN A 271 6.00 -1.03 -27.40
C ASN A 271 7.04 -2.16 -27.59
N PRO A 272 6.72 -3.40 -27.16
CA PRO A 272 7.63 -4.53 -27.34
C PRO A 272 7.75 -4.89 -28.84
N PRO A 273 8.84 -5.57 -29.28
CA PRO A 273 8.98 -6.06 -30.64
C PRO A 273 7.78 -6.92 -31.06
N GLN A 274 7.42 -6.84 -32.34
CA GLN A 274 6.27 -7.55 -32.89
C GLN A 274 6.66 -8.35 -34.12
N ASP A 275 6.04 -9.51 -34.25
CA ASP A 275 6.02 -10.29 -35.47
C ASP A 275 4.92 -9.76 -36.43
N THR A 276 4.72 -10.44 -37.56
CA THR A 276 3.70 -10.02 -38.54
C THR A 276 2.29 -10.16 -37.98
N ALA A 277 2.03 -11.13 -37.10
CA ALA A 277 0.71 -11.35 -36.52
C ALA A 277 0.44 -10.52 -35.25
N GLN A 278 1.43 -9.77 -34.76
CA GLN A 278 1.34 -8.92 -33.56
C GLN A 278 1.03 -9.73 -32.28
N MET A 279 1.74 -10.84 -32.11
CA MET A 279 1.51 -11.82 -31.05
C MET A 279 2.23 -11.50 -29.74
N ASN A 280 3.09 -10.48 -29.70
CA ASN A 280 3.76 -10.10 -28.45
C ASN A 280 2.83 -9.20 -27.62
N PRO A 281 2.41 -9.61 -26.41
CA PRO A 281 1.49 -8.83 -25.60
C PRO A 281 2.09 -7.49 -25.18
N LYS A 282 1.38 -6.41 -25.55
CA LYS A 282 1.66 -5.06 -25.08
C LYS A 282 1.24 -4.93 -23.63
N LYS A 283 2.16 -4.49 -22.80
CA LYS A 283 1.93 -4.28 -21.37
C LYS A 283 1.64 -2.82 -21.11
N ILE A 284 1.23 -2.54 -19.89
CA ILE A 284 1.22 -1.19 -19.32
C ILE A 284 2.45 -1.01 -18.43
N MET A 285 2.79 0.25 -18.15
CA MET A 285 3.70 0.55 -17.05
C MET A 285 3.05 0.12 -15.73
N ILE A 286 3.86 -0.31 -14.76
CA ILE A 286 3.36 -0.67 -13.43
C ILE A 286 2.61 0.53 -12.83
N GLU A 287 1.35 0.31 -12.43
CA GLU A 287 0.45 1.34 -11.89
C GLU A 287 -0.40 0.88 -10.69
N GLU A 288 -0.18 -0.34 -10.20
CA GLU A 288 -0.93 -0.93 -9.08
C GLU A 288 -0.50 -0.34 -7.72
N PRO A 289 -1.42 -0.19 -6.76
CA PRO A 289 -1.07 0.14 -5.37
C PRO A 289 -0.18 -0.95 -4.77
N MET A 290 0.99 -0.56 -4.25
CA MET A 290 1.98 -1.49 -3.68
C MET A 290 2.35 -1.11 -2.24
N TYR A 291 2.90 -2.08 -1.52
CA TYR A 291 3.51 -1.91 -0.20
C TYR A 291 5.00 -2.25 -0.28
N VAL A 292 5.78 -1.77 0.70
CA VAL A 292 7.23 -2.00 0.74
C VAL A 292 7.56 -3.07 1.77
N ILE A 293 8.39 -4.04 1.39
CA ILE A 293 8.90 -5.10 2.26
C ILE A 293 10.42 -4.99 2.32
N PHE A 294 10.98 -5.19 3.52
CA PHE A 294 12.40 -5.48 3.70
C PHE A 294 12.53 -6.76 4.51
N ASN A 295 13.24 -7.74 3.96
CA ASN A 295 13.50 -9.02 4.61
C ASN A 295 14.93 -9.49 4.31
N VAL A 296 15.41 -10.44 5.12
CA VAL A 296 16.62 -11.21 4.84
C VAL A 296 16.19 -12.64 4.60
N ALA A 297 16.42 -13.14 3.40
CA ALA A 297 16.15 -14.53 3.04
C ALA A 297 17.45 -15.32 2.91
N LEU A 298 17.39 -16.62 3.16
CA LEU A 298 18.45 -17.58 2.86
C LEU A 298 17.92 -18.60 1.87
N SER A 299 18.57 -18.71 0.72
CA SER A 299 18.18 -19.63 -0.35
C SER A 299 19.38 -20.44 -0.82
N SER A 300 19.20 -21.76 -0.96
CA SER A 300 20.21 -22.65 -1.53
C SER A 300 20.47 -22.39 -3.02
N SER A 301 19.59 -21.63 -3.69
CA SER A 301 19.68 -21.35 -5.13
C SER A 301 20.46 -20.07 -5.44
N TRP A 302 20.68 -19.20 -4.44
CA TRP A 302 21.30 -17.87 -4.64
C TRP A 302 22.82 -17.85 -4.47
N GLY A 303 23.48 -19.00 -4.65
CA GLY A 303 24.95 -19.11 -4.77
C GLY A 303 25.76 -18.85 -3.50
N SER A 304 25.16 -18.31 -2.44
CA SER A 304 25.81 -18.05 -1.16
C SER A 304 25.42 -19.10 -0.13
N SER A 305 26.37 -19.97 0.22
CA SER A 305 26.23 -20.96 1.28
C SER A 305 27.24 -20.72 2.39
N PRO A 306 26.90 -20.96 3.66
CA PRO A 306 27.90 -20.97 4.71
C PRO A 306 29.00 -22.01 4.39
N PRO A 307 30.22 -21.84 4.92
CA PRO A 307 31.26 -22.85 4.82
C PRO A 307 30.74 -24.24 5.24
N ASN A 308 31.22 -25.29 4.57
CA ASN A 308 30.87 -26.69 4.85
C ASN A 308 29.35 -27.02 4.76
N ALA A 309 28.57 -26.21 4.03
CA ALA A 309 27.14 -26.46 3.81
C ALA A 309 26.88 -27.86 3.25
N GLY A 310 25.97 -28.61 3.89
CA GLY A 310 25.62 -29.97 3.50
C GLY A 310 26.57 -31.06 4.03
N GLU A 311 27.73 -30.69 4.56
CA GLU A 311 28.73 -31.62 5.10
C GLU A 311 28.82 -31.60 6.64
N GLY A 312 28.22 -30.60 7.31
CA GLY A 312 28.16 -30.55 8.76
C GLY A 312 27.94 -29.14 9.33
N ASP A 313 28.61 -28.87 10.45
CA ASP A 313 28.67 -27.54 11.07
C ASP A 313 29.44 -26.57 10.17
N CYS A 314 29.08 -25.29 10.22
CA CYS A 314 29.74 -24.20 9.50
C CYS A 314 31.26 -24.25 9.70
N TYR A 315 31.73 -24.48 10.93
CA TYR A 315 33.16 -24.51 11.27
C TYR A 315 33.89 -25.74 10.71
N GLY A 316 33.19 -26.77 10.22
CA GLY A 316 33.80 -28.04 9.83
C GLY A 316 34.56 -28.68 10.99
N ASP A 317 35.85 -28.95 10.81
CA ASP A 317 36.75 -29.43 11.88
C ASP A 317 37.48 -28.31 12.65
N GLY A 318 37.21 -27.04 12.31
CA GLY A 318 37.80 -25.85 12.92
C GLY A 318 39.24 -25.55 12.50
N SER A 319 39.81 -26.28 11.53
CA SER A 319 41.21 -26.09 11.11
C SER A 319 41.42 -24.97 10.08
N ASN A 320 40.35 -24.56 9.37
CA ASN A 320 40.40 -23.52 8.35
C ASN A 320 40.06 -22.15 8.96
N SER A 321 41.03 -21.24 8.99
CA SER A 321 40.84 -19.90 9.57
C SER A 321 39.81 -19.05 8.83
N GLU A 322 39.74 -19.13 7.50
CA GLU A 322 38.78 -18.37 6.70
C GLU A 322 37.35 -18.85 6.94
N SER A 323 37.14 -20.17 7.00
CA SER A 323 35.83 -20.72 7.37
C SER A 323 35.43 -20.28 8.78
N ASN A 324 36.36 -20.34 9.74
CA ASN A 324 36.09 -19.90 11.11
C ASN A 324 35.69 -18.42 11.17
N ASP A 325 36.42 -17.54 10.47
CA ASP A 325 36.11 -16.10 10.44
C ASP A 325 34.72 -15.81 9.84
N ILE A 326 34.33 -16.53 8.78
CA ILE A 326 32.98 -16.42 8.20
C ILE A 326 31.92 -16.91 9.19
N CYS A 327 32.15 -18.06 9.83
CA CYS A 327 31.20 -18.65 10.77
C CYS A 327 31.05 -17.80 12.05
N ASP A 328 32.14 -17.17 12.51
CA ASP A 328 32.16 -16.22 13.64
C ASP A 328 31.38 -14.93 13.32
N SER A 329 31.11 -14.64 12.05
CA SER A 329 30.37 -13.45 11.62
C SER A 329 28.85 -13.57 11.79
N PHE A 330 28.32 -14.76 12.10
CA PHE A 330 26.89 -14.96 12.36
C PHE A 330 26.51 -14.64 13.82
N PRO A 331 25.30 -14.08 14.07
CA PRO A 331 24.29 -13.67 13.10
C PRO A 331 24.65 -12.38 12.36
N MET A 332 24.34 -12.34 11.07
CA MET A 332 24.42 -11.14 10.24
C MET A 332 23.10 -10.36 10.28
N TYR A 333 23.16 -9.05 10.03
CA TYR A 333 22.00 -8.15 10.11
C TYR A 333 21.91 -7.25 8.88
N LEU A 334 20.71 -7.17 8.28
CA LEU A 334 20.36 -6.07 7.40
C LEU A 334 19.96 -4.87 8.27
N LYS A 335 20.75 -3.79 8.21
CA LYS A 335 20.52 -2.57 8.98
C LYS A 335 19.89 -1.51 8.09
N ILE A 336 18.79 -0.92 8.57
CA ILE A 336 18.09 0.18 7.89
C ILE A 336 18.11 1.37 8.84
N ASP A 337 18.82 2.44 8.47
CA ASP A 337 18.85 3.68 9.26
C ASP A 337 17.53 4.45 9.10
N TYR A 338 17.09 4.64 7.85
CA TYR A 338 15.83 5.31 7.54
C TYR A 338 15.23 4.83 6.22
N ILE A 339 13.93 5.06 6.07
CA ILE A 339 13.19 4.94 4.81
C ILE A 339 12.51 6.29 4.55
N ARG A 340 12.55 6.77 3.31
CA ARG A 340 11.81 7.97 2.88
C ARG A 340 10.97 7.63 1.67
N VAL A 341 9.70 7.98 1.74
CA VAL A 341 8.75 7.84 0.63
C VAL A 341 8.33 9.24 0.22
N TYR A 342 8.44 9.55 -1.06
CA TYR A 342 8.14 10.85 -1.64
C TYR A 342 6.92 10.73 -2.56
N GLN A 343 6.14 11.81 -2.65
CA GLN A 343 4.99 11.90 -3.54
C GLN A 343 5.02 13.25 -4.26
N ASP A 344 4.75 13.28 -5.56
CA ASP A 344 4.41 14.53 -6.25
C ASP A 344 3.03 15.00 -5.80
N THR A 345 2.98 16.21 -5.24
CA THR A 345 1.77 16.87 -4.71
C THR A 345 1.26 17.98 -5.63
N SER A 346 1.80 18.09 -6.85
CA SER A 346 1.33 19.05 -7.85
C SER A 346 -0.15 18.83 -8.18
N ASP A 347 -0.87 19.89 -8.54
CA ASP A 347 -2.31 19.81 -8.90
C ASP A 347 -2.58 18.90 -10.13
N THR A 348 -1.53 18.55 -10.87
CA THR A 348 -1.58 17.71 -12.07
C THR A 348 -1.10 16.27 -11.84
N THR A 349 -0.69 15.93 -10.62
CA THR A 349 -0.20 14.59 -10.29
C THR A 349 -1.31 13.54 -10.43
N ALA A 350 -0.95 12.38 -10.98
CA ALA A 350 -1.80 11.19 -10.97
C ALA A 350 -1.51 10.27 -9.77
N MET A 351 -0.54 10.63 -8.91
CA MET A 351 -0.16 9.81 -7.76
C MET A 351 -1.25 9.81 -6.69
N ALA A 352 -1.56 8.61 -6.19
CA ALA A 352 -2.45 8.42 -5.05
C ALA A 352 -1.71 7.67 -3.93
N ILE A 353 -2.07 7.94 -2.68
CA ILE A 353 -1.57 7.22 -1.51
C ILE A 353 -2.66 6.28 -0.99
N GLY A 354 -2.26 5.06 -0.66
CA GLY A 354 -3.11 4.04 -0.06
C GLY A 354 -3.41 2.90 -1.02
N CYS A 355 -4.13 1.89 -0.52
CA CYS A 355 -4.37 0.64 -1.24
C CYS A 355 -5.68 0.63 -2.04
N ASP A 356 -6.46 1.72 -2.04
CA ASP A 356 -7.79 1.78 -2.70
C ASP A 356 -8.01 3.11 -3.47
N PRO A 357 -7.09 3.51 -4.37
CA PRO A 357 -7.31 4.69 -5.19
C PRO A 357 -8.43 4.45 -6.20
N SER A 358 -9.16 5.51 -6.59
CA SER A 358 -10.26 5.39 -7.57
C SER A 358 -9.83 4.90 -8.95
N SER A 359 -8.56 5.08 -9.32
CA SER A 359 -7.98 4.53 -10.55
C SER A 359 -7.77 3.02 -10.49
N HIS A 360 -7.54 2.47 -9.30
CA HIS A 360 -7.24 1.06 -9.04
C HIS A 360 -7.93 0.61 -7.74
N PRO A 361 -9.28 0.60 -7.69
CA PRO A 361 -10.01 0.21 -6.49
C PRO A 361 -9.70 -1.26 -6.16
N THR A 362 -9.45 -1.55 -4.89
CA THR A 362 -8.94 -2.85 -4.43
C THR A 362 -9.54 -3.26 -3.08
N LYS A 363 -10.09 -2.31 -2.31
CA LYS A 363 -10.62 -2.60 -0.96
C LYS A 363 -11.72 -3.66 -0.97
N GLN A 364 -12.81 -3.42 -1.72
CA GLN A 364 -13.94 -4.34 -1.75
C GLN A 364 -13.54 -5.70 -2.33
N TRP A 365 -12.60 -5.73 -3.28
CA TRP A 365 -12.04 -6.98 -3.79
C TRP A 365 -11.34 -7.79 -2.69
N ILE A 366 -10.48 -7.17 -1.89
CA ILE A 366 -9.80 -7.87 -0.78
C ILE A 366 -10.82 -8.36 0.25
N GLU A 367 -11.80 -7.52 0.63
CA GLU A 367 -12.85 -7.88 1.59
C GLU A 367 -13.69 -9.08 1.10
N ASP A 368 -14.09 -9.09 -0.16
CA ASP A 368 -14.89 -10.18 -0.75
C ASP A 368 -14.07 -11.45 -1.03
N ASN A 369 -12.73 -11.37 -0.98
CA ASN A 369 -11.81 -12.48 -1.25
C ASN A 369 -10.78 -12.67 -0.11
N ILE A 370 -11.17 -12.41 1.14
CA ILE A 370 -10.24 -12.35 2.28
C ILE A 370 -9.49 -13.67 2.53
N ASP A 371 -10.10 -14.80 2.17
CA ASP A 371 -9.52 -16.13 2.27
C ASP A 371 -8.27 -16.29 1.38
N ASP A 372 -8.10 -15.47 0.32
CA ASP A 372 -6.90 -15.48 -0.52
C ASP A 372 -5.68 -14.80 0.15
N TYR A 373 -5.92 -14.01 1.20
CA TYR A 373 -4.89 -13.15 1.83
C TYR A 373 -4.60 -13.53 3.28
N THR A 374 -5.35 -14.49 3.83
CA THR A 374 -5.30 -14.83 5.24
C THR A 374 -5.20 -16.32 5.45
N ASP A 375 -4.44 -16.71 6.47
CA ASP A 375 -4.40 -18.08 6.94
C ASP A 375 -4.15 -18.09 8.46
N THR A 376 -3.86 -19.26 9.04
CA THR A 376 -3.60 -19.39 10.48
C THR A 376 -2.33 -18.68 10.96
N ASP A 377 -1.35 -18.49 10.07
CA ASP A 377 -0.07 -17.86 10.35
C ASP A 377 -0.08 -16.36 9.98
N ASN A 378 -0.96 -15.93 9.07
CA ASN A 378 -1.21 -14.56 8.64
C ASN A 378 -2.69 -14.16 8.82
N PRO A 379 -3.16 -13.94 10.07
CA PRO A 379 -4.55 -13.58 10.31
C PRO A 379 -4.85 -12.14 9.91
N TRP A 380 -6.04 -11.91 9.33
CA TRP A 380 -6.56 -10.54 9.19
C TRP A 380 -6.71 -9.91 10.57
N THR A 381 -5.97 -8.82 10.79
CA THR A 381 -5.93 -8.11 12.07
C THR A 381 -6.27 -6.65 11.82
N GLU A 382 -7.38 -6.21 12.41
CA GLU A 382 -7.77 -4.81 12.36
C GLU A 382 -6.78 -3.96 13.17
N VAL A 383 -6.20 -2.92 12.54
CA VAL A 383 -5.28 -2.00 13.19
C VAL A 383 -6.06 -0.80 13.74
N SER A 384 -6.10 -0.63 15.06
CA SER A 384 -6.70 0.54 15.72
C SER A 384 -5.62 1.46 16.28
N GLY A 385 -5.44 2.64 15.68
CA GLY A 385 -4.41 3.60 16.07
C GLY A 385 -3.03 3.27 15.50
N MET A 386 -1.96 3.79 16.12
CA MET A 386 -0.55 3.58 15.75
C MET A 386 -0.07 4.30 14.48
N ALA A 387 -0.90 5.06 13.77
CA ALA A 387 -0.38 5.99 12.78
C ALA A 387 0.50 7.06 13.44
N PHE A 388 1.55 7.51 12.75
CA PHE A 388 2.32 8.67 13.18
C PHE A 388 1.44 9.92 13.20
N CYS A 389 1.60 10.73 14.25
CA CYS A 389 0.87 11.98 14.43
C CYS A 389 1.76 13.05 15.08
N ASN A 390 1.41 14.30 14.80
CA ASN A 390 1.98 15.47 15.46
C ASN A 390 0.96 16.13 16.41
N SER A 391 -0.34 15.93 16.17
CA SER A 391 -1.44 16.51 16.96
C SER A 391 -2.68 15.62 16.94
N ASP A 392 -3.64 15.87 17.83
CA ASP A 392 -4.90 15.12 17.89
C ASP A 392 -5.70 15.18 16.57
N ASP A 393 -5.55 16.26 15.80
CA ASP A 393 -6.20 16.45 14.50
C ASP A 393 -5.78 15.37 13.47
N ASP A 394 -4.59 14.78 13.62
CA ASP A 394 -4.10 13.68 12.78
C ASP A 394 -4.84 12.35 13.03
N CYS A 395 -5.55 12.26 14.16
CA CYS A 395 -6.11 11.02 14.72
C CYS A 395 -7.64 11.09 14.90
N THR A 396 -8.29 12.08 14.29
CA THR A 396 -9.75 12.26 14.43
C THR A 396 -10.40 12.61 13.09
N ILE A 397 -11.67 12.22 12.93
CA ILE A 397 -12.45 12.55 11.72
C ILE A 397 -12.82 14.04 11.65
N ASP A 398 -12.93 14.70 12.81
CA ASP A 398 -13.24 16.12 12.95
C ASP A 398 -12.89 16.60 14.38
N THR A 399 -12.82 17.91 14.56
CA THR A 399 -12.66 18.64 15.82
C THR A 399 -13.88 18.58 16.74
N THR A 400 -15.09 18.29 16.22
CA THR A 400 -16.33 18.25 17.01
C THR A 400 -16.50 16.91 17.75
N VAL A 401 -16.01 15.82 17.17
CA VAL A 401 -16.09 14.46 17.72
C VAL A 401 -14.70 13.86 17.66
N SER A 402 -14.00 13.83 18.80
CA SER A 402 -12.70 13.18 18.91
C SER A 402 -12.87 11.66 18.83
N THR A 403 -12.34 11.07 17.77
CA THR A 403 -12.33 9.62 17.57
C THR A 403 -11.00 8.99 17.96
N GLY A 404 -9.95 9.80 18.06
CA GLY A 404 -8.65 9.45 18.65
C GLY A 404 -7.87 10.71 19.07
N SER A 405 -6.69 10.47 19.62
CA SER A 405 -5.74 11.49 20.08
C SER A 405 -4.31 11.09 19.75
N CYS A 406 -3.41 12.06 19.64
CA CYS A 406 -1.99 11.82 19.44
C CYS A 406 -1.29 11.66 20.79
N ASN A 407 -0.77 10.47 21.04
CA ASN A 407 -0.10 10.18 22.31
C ASN A 407 1.32 10.78 22.38
N SER A 408 1.96 10.65 23.54
CA SER A 408 3.30 11.20 23.78
C SER A 408 4.40 10.62 22.90
N ASP A 409 4.17 9.45 22.31
CA ASP A 409 5.12 8.77 21.41
C ASP A 409 4.93 9.19 19.94
N GLY A 410 4.04 10.16 19.69
CA GLY A 410 3.68 10.59 18.34
C GLY A 410 2.92 9.50 17.58
N ARG A 411 2.01 8.80 18.27
CA ARG A 411 1.14 7.77 17.68
C ARG A 411 -0.32 8.01 17.99
N CYS A 412 -1.20 7.75 17.02
CA CYS A 412 -2.64 7.83 17.23
C CYS A 412 -3.12 6.75 18.20
N GLU A 413 -3.97 7.14 19.14
CA GLU A 413 -4.66 6.25 20.09
C GLU A 413 -6.16 6.49 19.96
N CYS A 414 -6.92 5.41 19.70
CA CYS A 414 -8.36 5.54 19.47
C CYS A 414 -9.09 5.76 20.79
N SER A 415 -10.03 6.70 20.78
CA SER A 415 -10.80 7.14 21.95
C SER A 415 -11.69 6.04 22.53
N SER A 416 -12.08 5.07 21.71
CA SER A 416 -12.86 3.90 22.11
C SER A 416 -12.66 2.76 21.13
N LYS A 417 -13.13 1.56 21.51
CA LYS A 417 -13.23 0.40 20.62
C LYS A 417 -14.23 0.58 19.47
N SER A 418 -15.05 1.64 19.51
CA SER A 418 -15.96 2.00 18.41
C SER A 418 -15.23 2.59 17.21
N TRP A 419 -13.97 3.00 17.41
CA TRP A 419 -13.13 3.59 16.39
C TRP A 419 -11.90 2.74 16.14
N THR A 420 -11.53 2.64 14.87
CA THR A 420 -10.46 1.79 14.39
C THR A 420 -9.77 2.46 13.20
N GLY A 421 -8.84 1.72 12.58
CA GLY A 421 -7.97 2.21 11.55
C GLY A 421 -6.76 2.91 12.14
N PRO A 422 -5.66 3.06 11.37
CA PRO A 422 -4.41 3.61 11.90
C PRO A 422 -4.53 5.01 12.51
N ARG A 423 -5.45 5.81 11.98
CA ARG A 423 -5.75 7.19 12.43
C ARG A 423 -7.05 7.29 13.22
N CYS A 424 -7.67 6.19 13.62
CA CYS A 424 -8.94 6.18 14.37
C CYS A 424 -10.10 6.86 13.64
N THR A 425 -10.05 6.88 12.30
CA THR A 425 -11.05 7.54 11.44
C THR A 425 -12.09 6.59 10.88
N GLN A 426 -12.01 5.30 11.22
CA GLN A 426 -12.93 4.26 10.76
C GLN A 426 -13.78 3.77 11.92
N VAL A 427 -15.01 3.34 11.64
CA VAL A 427 -15.87 2.70 12.64
C VAL A 427 -15.50 1.22 12.70
N ALA A 428 -15.27 0.68 13.89
CA ALA A 428 -14.97 -0.74 14.06
C ALA A 428 -16.16 -1.60 13.62
N SER A 429 -15.91 -2.61 12.78
CA SER A 429 -16.93 -3.59 12.40
C SER A 429 -17.21 -4.57 13.54
N THR A 430 -18.48 -4.95 13.69
CA THR A 430 -18.94 -5.85 14.75
C THR A 430 -18.77 -7.31 14.34
N ASP A 431 -17.78 -7.99 14.90
CA ASP A 431 -17.85 -9.44 15.12
C ASP A 431 -17.92 -9.71 16.63
N ASP A 432 -19.08 -10.21 17.06
CA ASP A 432 -19.37 -10.90 18.34
C ASP A 432 -19.12 -10.18 19.69
N ASP A 433 -19.31 -8.86 19.82
CA ASP A 433 -19.47 -8.24 21.15
C ASP A 433 -20.48 -7.07 21.16
N GLU A 434 -21.65 -7.31 21.78
CA GLU A 434 -22.83 -6.41 21.83
C GLU A 434 -22.66 -5.12 22.68
N THR A 435 -21.48 -4.47 22.71
CA THR A 435 -21.27 -3.33 23.62
C THR A 435 -20.59 -2.12 23.01
N LEU A 436 -20.97 -1.70 21.79
CA LEU A 436 -20.36 -0.52 21.16
C LEU A 436 -21.24 0.73 21.02
N PHE A 437 -22.56 0.63 21.24
CA PHE A 437 -23.45 1.79 21.13
C PHE A 437 -24.08 2.17 22.47
N GLY A 438 -23.48 3.15 23.14
CA GLY A 438 -24.10 3.90 24.24
C GLY A 438 -23.08 4.46 25.24
N PRO A 439 -23.38 5.58 25.92
CA PRO A 439 -22.57 6.04 27.04
C PRO A 439 -22.47 4.92 28.09
N PRO A 440 -21.34 4.80 28.81
CA PRO A 440 -21.11 3.72 29.78
C PRO A 440 -22.36 3.50 30.64
N ILE A 441 -22.82 2.25 30.78
CA ILE A 441 -24.06 1.92 31.51
C ILE A 441 -24.08 2.60 32.89
N LEU A 442 -22.92 2.68 33.56
CA LEU A 442 -22.74 3.42 34.81
C LEU A 442 -23.08 4.91 34.70
N ALA A 443 -22.63 5.62 33.66
CA ALA A 443 -22.96 7.02 33.44
C ALA A 443 -24.47 7.20 33.17
N SER A 444 -25.06 6.32 32.35
CA SER A 444 -26.50 6.32 32.06
C SER A 444 -27.34 6.07 33.32
N LEU A 445 -26.92 5.13 34.17
CA LEU A 445 -27.57 4.84 35.45
C LEU A 445 -27.45 6.00 36.45
N LEU A 446 -26.31 6.70 36.49
CA LEU A 446 -26.12 7.87 37.35
C LEU A 446 -27.03 9.04 36.93
N VAL A 447 -27.16 9.30 35.63
CA VAL A 447 -28.07 10.33 35.10
C VAL A 447 -29.53 9.95 35.38
N ALA A 448 -29.91 8.68 35.17
CA ALA A 448 -31.24 8.20 35.49
C ALA A 448 -31.56 8.34 36.99
N ALA A 449 -30.62 7.98 37.87
CA ALA A 449 -30.78 8.13 39.32
C ALA A 449 -30.92 9.60 39.73
N ALA A 450 -30.14 10.51 39.14
CA ALA A 450 -30.24 11.95 39.38
C ALA A 450 -31.61 12.49 38.94
N MET A 451 -32.11 12.10 37.78
CA MET A 451 -33.43 12.49 37.28
C MET A 451 -34.58 11.97 38.15
N ILE A 452 -34.48 10.74 38.63
CA ILE A 452 -35.44 10.16 39.58
C ILE A 452 -35.41 10.95 40.90
N ALA A 453 -34.22 11.25 41.43
CA ALA A 453 -34.09 12.02 42.67
C ALA A 453 -34.68 13.43 42.56
N ILE A 454 -34.45 14.12 41.43
CA ILE A 454 -35.06 15.43 41.14
C ILE A 454 -36.58 15.31 41.08
N THR A 455 -37.10 14.30 40.39
CA THR A 455 -38.54 14.09 40.23
C THR A 455 -39.22 13.79 41.58
N VAL A 456 -38.62 12.93 42.40
CA VAL A 456 -39.10 12.64 43.77
C VAL A 456 -39.04 13.90 44.64
N GLY A 457 -37.96 14.69 44.54
CA GLY A 457 -37.82 15.97 45.23
C GLY A 457 -38.95 16.95 44.89
N ILE A 458 -39.30 17.07 43.60
CA ILE A 458 -40.40 17.92 43.13
C ILE A 458 -41.75 17.41 43.66
N ILE A 459 -41.99 16.09 43.63
CA ILE A 459 -43.23 15.49 44.15
C ILE A 459 -43.38 15.74 45.65
N VAL A 460 -42.33 15.53 46.43
CA VAL A 460 -42.33 15.77 47.88
C VAL A 460 -42.53 17.26 48.18
N TYR A 461 -41.87 18.14 47.44
CA TYR A 461 -42.05 19.59 47.56
C TYR A 461 -43.49 20.01 47.29
N LYS A 462 -44.08 19.58 46.16
CA LYS A 462 -45.48 19.90 45.83
C LYS A 462 -46.48 19.30 46.80
N LYS A 463 -46.22 18.09 47.32
CA LYS A 463 -47.07 17.46 48.34
C LYS A 463 -47.01 18.24 49.67
N GLY A 464 -45.82 18.71 50.05
CA GLY A 464 -45.61 19.58 51.21
C GLY A 464 -46.31 20.93 51.06
N GLU A 465 -46.23 21.54 49.88
CA GLU A 465 -46.95 22.79 49.56
C GLU A 465 -48.47 22.60 49.62
N THR A 466 -48.99 21.52 49.04
CA THR A 466 -50.42 21.18 49.05
C THR A 466 -50.91 20.91 50.47
N SER A 467 -50.14 20.19 51.30
CA SER A 467 -50.48 19.99 52.71
C SER A 467 -50.48 21.29 53.51
N ARG A 468 -49.53 22.21 53.25
CA ARG A 468 -49.51 23.54 53.88
C ARG A 468 -50.69 24.41 53.43
N LEU A 469 -51.07 24.33 52.16
CA LEU A 469 -52.23 25.04 51.62
C LEU A 469 -53.52 24.50 52.23
N ASN A 470 -53.69 23.18 52.30
CA ASN A 470 -54.85 22.53 52.91
C ASN A 470 -54.95 22.82 54.43
N ALA A 471 -53.83 22.94 55.14
CA ALA A 471 -53.82 23.36 56.53
C ALA A 471 -54.33 24.80 56.70
N ARG A 472 -53.87 25.73 55.83
CA ARG A 472 -54.36 27.12 55.81
C ARG A 472 -55.84 27.23 55.44
N VAL A 473 -56.32 26.43 54.50
CA VAL A 473 -57.75 26.38 54.13
C VAL A 473 -58.58 25.86 55.31
N LYS A 474 -58.13 24.81 56.02
CA LYS A 474 -58.81 24.32 57.22
C LYS A 474 -58.84 25.34 58.36
N GLU A 475 -57.76 26.11 58.56
CA GLU A 475 -57.75 27.22 59.51
C GLU A 475 -58.77 28.31 59.13
N GLN A 476 -58.89 28.63 57.84
CA GLN A 476 -59.88 29.59 57.34
C GLN A 476 -61.32 29.08 57.47
N GLU A 477 -61.57 27.80 57.21
CA GLU A 477 -62.88 27.17 57.41
C GLU A 477 -63.29 27.16 58.89
N PHE A 478 -62.34 26.86 59.79
CA PHE A 478 -62.57 26.90 61.23
C PHE A 478 -62.84 28.33 61.74
N ALA A 479 -62.09 29.32 61.22
CA ALA A 479 -62.33 30.73 61.51
C ALA A 479 -63.71 31.20 60.98
N MET A 480 -64.12 30.75 59.80
CA MET A 480 -65.42 31.07 59.19
C MET A 480 -66.59 30.41 59.95
N GLN A 481 -66.43 29.18 60.44
CA GLN A 481 -67.43 28.53 61.31
C GLN A 481 -67.56 29.23 62.66
N ARG A 482 -66.44 29.66 63.28
CA ARG A 482 -66.45 30.43 64.53
C ARG A 482 -67.13 31.79 64.37
N ALA A 483 -66.96 32.45 63.20
CA ALA A 483 -67.68 33.68 62.86
C ALA A 483 -69.19 33.46 62.66
N LYS A 484 -69.60 32.32 62.07
CA LYS A 484 -71.03 31.94 61.95
C LYS A 484 -71.68 31.68 63.31
N GLU A 485 -70.99 31.02 64.23
CA GLU A 485 -71.47 30.79 65.61
C GLU A 485 -71.59 32.11 66.40
N LEU A 486 -70.63 33.03 66.25
CA LEU A 486 -70.71 34.37 66.88
C LEU A 486 -71.90 35.19 66.34
N ASN A 487 -72.16 35.15 65.03
CA ASN A 487 -73.33 35.82 64.44
C ASN A 487 -74.66 35.18 64.84
N LYS A 488 -74.70 33.86 65.08
CA LYS A 488 -75.88 33.14 65.57
C LYS A 488 -76.18 33.47 67.05
N THR A 489 -75.14 33.74 67.83
CA THR A 489 -75.24 34.15 69.24
C THR A 489 -75.61 35.64 69.39
N ALA A 490 -75.17 36.50 68.46
CA ALA A 490 -75.51 37.92 68.42
C ALA A 490 -76.95 38.21 67.95
N SER A 491 -77.60 37.28 67.24
CA SER A 491 -78.99 37.41 66.77
C SER A 491 -80.06 36.99 67.80
N MET A 492 -79.66 36.55 69.01
CA MET A 492 -80.56 36.09 70.09
C MET A 492 -80.66 37.04 71.29
N MET A 493 -80.04 38.22 71.25
CA MET A 493 -80.14 39.20 72.34
C MET A 493 -80.62 40.58 71.87
N THR A 494 -81.87 40.86 72.27
CA THR A 494 -82.54 42.14 72.58
C THR A 494 -83.07 43.05 71.47
N PHE A 495 -84.40 43.24 71.53
CA PHE A 495 -85.24 44.31 70.98
C PHE A 495 -85.19 45.56 71.89
N ASP A 496 -85.34 46.73 71.24
CA ASP A 496 -85.97 47.98 71.68
C ASP A 496 -85.39 48.80 72.85
N GLU A 497 -85.34 50.13 72.85
CA GLU A 497 -85.63 51.21 71.88
C GLU A 497 -85.14 52.54 72.54
N VAL A 498 -85.14 53.63 71.76
CA VAL A 498 -85.26 55.06 72.16
C VAL A 498 -84.02 55.96 72.02
N SER A 499 -83.98 56.60 70.84
CA SER A 499 -84.01 58.06 70.57
C SER A 499 -82.88 59.00 71.01
N GLY A 500 -82.35 59.77 70.04
CA GLY A 500 -81.82 61.12 70.30
C GLY A 500 -80.64 61.63 69.48
N LYS A 501 -80.86 61.92 68.18
CA LYS A 501 -80.41 63.11 67.40
C LYS A 501 -78.94 63.64 67.45
N ILE A 502 -78.43 63.93 66.22
CA ILE A 502 -77.73 65.16 65.73
C ILE A 502 -76.25 65.07 65.24
N LEU A 503 -76.09 65.45 63.95
CA LEU A 503 -75.03 66.15 63.19
C LEU A 503 -73.68 65.50 62.75
N GLU A 504 -73.52 65.48 61.40
CA GLU A 504 -72.38 65.98 60.58
C GLU A 504 -71.00 65.27 60.70
N ALA A 505 -70.13 65.15 59.69
CA ALA A 505 -70.09 65.55 58.29
C ALA A 505 -68.98 64.72 57.56
N SER A 506 -69.10 64.66 56.23
CA SER A 506 -68.03 64.70 55.20
C SER A 506 -66.74 63.85 55.32
N GLY A 507 -66.42 63.13 54.25
CA GLY A 507 -65.04 62.71 53.97
C GLY A 507 -64.91 61.73 52.81
N ALA A 508 -64.92 62.25 51.59
CA ALA A 508 -64.66 61.52 50.35
C ALA A 508 -63.16 61.32 50.08
N SER A 509 -62.82 60.29 49.27
CA SER A 509 -61.82 60.27 48.18
C SER A 509 -61.11 58.90 48.15
N LYS A 510 -61.38 58.01 47.19
CA LYS A 510 -61.00 57.96 45.75
C LYS A 510 -59.54 57.55 45.46
N SER A 511 -59.47 56.72 44.40
CA SER A 511 -58.38 56.49 43.46
C SER A 511 -57.45 55.31 43.79
N GLY A 512 -57.12 54.39 42.89
CA GLY A 512 -57.46 54.24 41.47
C GLY A 512 -56.40 53.39 40.74
N LYS A 513 -56.88 52.62 39.73
CA LYS A 513 -56.23 52.18 38.45
C LYS A 513 -54.91 51.38 38.49
N ASN A 514 -54.91 50.16 37.89
CA ASN A 514 -54.42 49.77 36.54
C ASN A 514 -52.87 49.82 36.45
N ASP A 515 -52.12 48.92 35.80
CA ASP A 515 -52.28 48.28 34.49
C ASP A 515 -51.20 47.17 34.27
N TYR A 516 -51.36 46.47 33.13
CA TYR A 516 -50.64 45.33 32.51
C TYR A 516 -49.12 45.48 32.17
N SER A 517 -48.45 44.32 31.87
CA SER A 517 -47.66 43.98 30.64
C SER A 517 -46.60 42.89 30.93
N THR A 518 -46.66 41.64 30.42
CA THR A 518 -46.16 41.05 29.13
C THR A 518 -44.64 40.95 28.88
N ASN A 519 -44.22 39.71 28.53
CA ASN A 519 -43.20 39.22 27.56
C ASN A 519 -41.71 39.55 27.75
N PHE A 520 -40.81 38.58 27.48
CA PHE A 520 -40.10 38.32 26.20
C PHE A 520 -39.29 37.01 26.34
N VAL A 521 -39.42 36.08 25.36
CA VAL A 521 -38.38 35.54 24.44
C VAL A 521 -37.19 34.88 25.13
#